data_AF-A0A7X5WPE0-F1
#
_entry.id   AF-A0A7X5WPE0-F1
#
_cell.length_a   1.000
_cell.length_b   1.000
_cell.length_c   1.000
_cell.angle_alpha   90.00
_cell.angle_beta   90.00
_cell.angle_gamma   90.00
#
_symmetry.space_group_name_H-M   'P 1'
#
loop_
_entity.id
_entity.type
_entity.pdbx_description
1 polymer ?
#
loop_
_entity_poly.entity_id
_entity_poly.type
_entity_poly.pdbx_seq_one_letter_code
_entity_poly.pdbx_strand_id
1 'polypeptide(L)' 'HLMKGVRNGARMFAVDPRRTSSAQWADVWLGIDVGSDIALANAVGREIIAAGLVNDDFVRHSTSGYDAY' A
#
# COMPACT_ATOMS: atom_id res chain seq x y z
N HIS A 1 18.61 2.32 -0.01
CA HIS A 1 17.63 3.43 0.05
C HIS A 1 16.55 3.22 1.11
N LEU A 2 15.94 2.03 1.22
CA LEU A 2 14.92 1.70 2.24
C LEU A 2 15.30 2.16 3.67
N MET A 3 16.44 1.69 4.19
CA MET A 3 16.87 2.03 5.56
C MET A 3 17.10 3.52 5.80
N LYS A 4 17.40 4.30 4.75
CA LYS A 4 17.52 5.76 4.87
C LYS A 4 16.16 6.39 5.17
N GLY A 5 15.09 5.92 4.51
CA GLY A 5 13.73 6.40 4.76
C GLY A 5 13.25 6.05 6.16
N VAL A 6 13.43 4.80 6.59
CA VAL A 6 13.06 4.36 7.95
C VAL A 6 13.82 5.15 9.02
N ARG A 7 15.14 5.34 8.85
CA ARG A 7 15.96 6.16 9.76
C ARG A 7 15.55 7.64 9.78
N ASN A 8 14.95 8.13 8.71
CA ASN A 8 14.40 9.48 8.62
C ASN A 8 12.96 9.59 9.15
N GLY A 9 12.42 8.53 9.76
CA GLY A 9 11.10 8.54 10.42
C GLY A 9 9.92 8.11 9.54
N ALA A 10 10.17 7.57 8.34
CA ALA A 10 9.09 7.01 7.54
C ALA A 10 8.52 5.73 8.18
N ARG A 11 7.20 5.58 8.19
CA ARG A 11 6.54 4.31 8.53
C ARG A 11 6.72 3.29 7.41
N MET A 12 6.99 2.05 7.77
CA MET A 12 7.23 0.94 6.86
C MET A 12 6.22 -0.18 7.08
N PHE A 13 5.53 -0.55 6.00
CA PHE A 13 4.66 -1.72 5.93
C PHE A 13 5.30 -2.74 4.99
N ALA A 14 5.39 -4.00 5.39
CA ALA A 14 5.92 -5.10 4.57
C ALA A 14 4.80 -6.06 4.18
N VAL A 15 4.48 -6.14 2.88
CA VAL A 15 3.55 -7.12 2.33
C VAL A 15 4.38 -8.24 1.71
N ASP A 16 4.46 -9.38 2.38
CA ASP A 16 5.22 -10.54 1.89
C ASP A 16 4.70 -11.80 2.61
N PRO A 17 4.27 -12.85 1.89
CA PRO A 17 3.90 -14.14 2.51
C PRO A 17 5.04 -14.71 3.37
N ARG A 18 6.29 -14.36 3.04
CA ARG A 18 7.47 -14.76 3.78
C ARG A 18 7.91 -13.63 4.69
N ARG A 19 8.28 -13.97 5.92
CA ARG A 19 8.87 -12.99 6.85
C ARG A 19 10.35 -12.76 6.54
N THR A 20 10.61 -12.01 5.47
CA THR A 20 11.97 -11.71 4.97
C THR A 20 12.77 -10.80 5.90
N SER A 21 14.07 -10.67 5.67
CA SER A 21 14.97 -9.84 6.50
C SER A 21 14.60 -8.35 6.48
N SER A 22 14.03 -7.85 5.38
CA SER A 22 13.48 -6.50 5.29
C SER A 22 12.22 -6.31 6.14
N ALA A 23 11.36 -7.34 6.25
CA ALA A 23 10.15 -7.29 7.07
C ALA A 23 10.44 -7.13 8.57
N GLN A 24 11.67 -7.43 9.02
CA GLN A 24 12.10 -7.20 10.41
C GLN A 24 12.15 -5.72 10.78
N TRP A 25 12.28 -4.83 9.78
CA TRP A 25 12.36 -3.39 9.96
C TRP A 25 11.01 -2.69 9.76
N ALA A 26 9.95 -3.43 9.42
CA ALA A 26 8.62 -2.87 9.21
C ALA A 26 7.89 -2.65 10.54
N ASP A 27 7.15 -1.55 10.63
CA ASP A 27 6.19 -1.32 11.71
C ASP A 27 5.06 -2.35 11.68
N VAL A 28 4.67 -2.76 10.47
CA VAL A 28 3.64 -3.77 10.24
C VAL A 28 4.09 -4.74 9.15
N TRP A 29 4.02 -6.03 9.44
CA TRP A 29 4.16 -7.09 8.44
C TRP A 29 2.80 -7.69 8.13
N LEU A 30 2.37 -7.58 6.88
CA LEU A 30 1.20 -8.25 6.32
C LEU A 30 1.65 -9.54 5.63
N GLY A 31 1.59 -10.64 6.38
CA GLY A 31 1.84 -12.00 5.89
C GLY A 31 0.66 -12.53 5.10
N ILE A 32 0.45 -11.99 3.90
CA ILE A 32 -0.64 -12.40 3.01
C ILE A 32 -0.47 -13.82 2.48
N ASP A 33 -1.55 -14.45 2.01
CA ASP A 33 -1.47 -15.72 1.28
C ASP A 33 -0.85 -15.51 -0.11
N VAL A 34 -0.08 -16.48 -0.60
CA VAL A 34 0.55 -16.41 -1.93
C VAL A 34 -0.50 -16.22 -3.01
N GLY A 35 -0.36 -15.18 -3.83
CA GLY A 35 -1.28 -14.86 -4.93
C GLY A 35 -2.47 -13.98 -4.53
N SER A 36 -2.55 -13.54 -3.26
CA SER A 36 -3.62 -12.65 -2.78
C SER A 36 -3.32 -11.15 -2.88
N ASP A 37 -2.22 -10.77 -3.53
CA ASP A 37 -1.76 -9.38 -3.67
C ASP A 37 -2.81 -8.47 -4.33
N ILE A 38 -3.52 -8.97 -5.36
CA ILE A 38 -4.59 -8.21 -6.03
C ILE A 38 -5.77 -7.97 -5.10
N ALA A 39 -6.15 -8.98 -4.29
CA ALA A 39 -7.23 -8.83 -3.34
C ALA A 39 -6.89 -7.78 -2.28
N LEU A 40 -5.65 -7.79 -1.77
CA LEU A 40 -5.17 -6.76 -0.85
C LEU A 40 -5.17 -5.37 -1.50
N ALA A 41 -4.62 -5.23 -2.71
CA ALA A 41 -4.56 -3.94 -3.41
C ALA A 41 -5.95 -3.36 -3.65
N ASN A 42 -6.91 -4.18 -4.09
CA ASN A 42 -8.30 -3.77 -4.30
C ASN A 42 -9.00 -3.41 -2.98
N ALA A 43 -8.75 -4.16 -1.91
CA ALA A 43 -9.29 -3.83 -0.60
C ALA A 43 -8.76 -2.48 -0.09
N VAL A 44 -7.45 -2.22 -0.20
CA VAL A 44 -6.85 -0.93 0.18
C VAL A 44 -7.43 0.20 -0.67
N GLY A 45 -7.54 0.01 -1.99
CA GLY A 45 -8.16 0.99 -2.89
C GLY A 45 -9.61 1.29 -2.52
N ARG A 46 -10.43 0.26 -2.30
CA ARG A 46 -11.82 0.37 -1.83
C ARG A 46 -11.92 1.16 -0.53
N GLU A 47 -11.05 0.89 0.45
CA GLU A 47 -11.07 1.64 1.73
C GLU A 47 -10.67 3.11 1.54
N ILE A 48 -9.68 3.42 0.69
CA ILE A 48 -9.31 4.81 0.38
C ILE A 48 -10.52 5.57 -0.20
N ILE A 49 -11.25 4.95 -1.13
CA ILE A 49 -12.44 5.53 -1.76
C ILE A 49 -13.57 5.69 -0.74
N ALA A 50 -13.91 4.61 -0.03
CA ALA A 50 -15.01 4.60 0.94
C ALA A 50 -14.78 5.57 2.11
N ALA A 51 -13.53 5.77 2.52
CA ALA A 51 -13.17 6.70 3.58
C ALA A 51 -13.00 8.16 3.10
N GLY A 52 -13.15 8.45 1.81
CA GLY A 52 -12.96 9.80 1.25
C GLY A 52 -11.52 10.30 1.35
N LEU A 53 -10.53 9.39 1.27
CA LEU A 53 -9.09 9.72 1.35
C LEU A 53 -8.46 9.93 -0.03
N VAL A 54 -9.27 9.94 -1.07
CA VAL A 54 -8.83 10.11 -2.46
C VAL A 54 -8.32 11.54 -2.66
N ASN A 55 -7.26 11.69 -3.45
CA ASN A 55 -6.84 12.99 -3.94
C ASN A 55 -7.56 13.29 -5.25
N ASP A 56 -8.76 13.86 -5.15
CA ASP A 56 -9.65 14.10 -6.30
C ASP A 56 -9.03 14.99 -7.38
N ASP A 57 -8.25 15.99 -6.98
CA ASP A 57 -7.57 16.88 -7.92
C ASP A 57 -6.53 16.13 -8.74
N PHE A 58 -5.71 15.28 -8.11
CA PHE A 58 -4.76 14.48 -8.85
C PHE A 58 -5.45 13.48 -9.78
N VAL A 59 -6.46 12.76 -9.28
CA VAL A 59 -7.21 11.76 -10.05
C VAL A 59 -7.81 12.41 -11.30
N ARG A 60 -8.50 13.54 -11.15
CA ARG A 60 -9.18 14.23 -12.26
C ARG A 60 -8.23 14.73 -13.35
N HIS A 61 -7.04 15.23 -12.98
CA HIS A 61 -6.12 15.85 -13.95
C HIS A 61 -5.06 14.89 -14.51
N SER A 62 -4.76 13.80 -13.81
CA SER A 62 -3.57 12.98 -14.08
C SER A 62 -3.85 11.49 -14.25
N THR A 63 -5.12 11.06 -14.21
CA THR A 63 -5.51 9.66 -14.41
C THR A 63 -6.70 9.54 -15.36
N SER A 64 -6.99 8.31 -15.81
CA SER A 64 -8.18 7.98 -16.61
C SER A 64 -8.74 6.64 -16.13
N GLY A 65 -10.04 6.41 -16.37
CA GLY A 65 -10.71 5.16 -16.01
C GLY A 65 -11.07 5.00 -14.52
N TYR A 66 -10.98 6.06 -13.72
CA TYR A 66 -11.29 6.02 -12.28
C TYR A 66 -12.74 5.60 -11.99
N ASP A 67 -13.73 6.02 -12.78
CA ASP A 67 -15.12 5.62 -12.57
C ASP A 67 -15.38 4.12 -12.82
N ALA A 68 -14.46 3.44 -13.51
CA ALA A 68 -14.52 2.00 -13.79
C ALA A 68 -13.63 1.16 -12.84
N TYR A 69 -12.89 1.82 -11.95
CA TYR A 69 -12.03 1.21 -10.94
C TYR A 69 -12.86 0.90 -9.67
#